data_AF-A0A1V4VK15-F1
#
_entry.id   AF-A0A1V4VK15-F1
#
_cell.length_a   1.000
_cell.length_b   1.000
_cell.length_c   1.000
_cell.angle_alpha   90.00
_cell.angle_beta   90.00
_cell.angle_gamma   90.00
#
_symmetry.space_group_name_H-M   'P 1'
#
loop_
_entity.id
_entity.type
_entity.pdbx_description
1 polymer ?
#
loop_
_entity_poly.entity_id
_entity_poly.type
_entity_poly.pdbx_seq_one_letter_code
_entity_poly.pdbx_strand_id
1 'polypeptide(L)' 'MIPSVGSETNKKKKSRGHKYQRKRLRCPKCEYRIIDEGINTTSLLHVMEEGDSWDADYYTKCHNCKSEIGLKKIE' A
#
# COMPACT_ATOMS: atom_id res chain seq x y z
N MET A 1 -33.78 33.20 -0.12
CA MET A 1 -32.76 33.61 -1.12
C MET A 1 -31.63 32.57 -1.06
N ILE A 2 -31.36 31.90 -2.18
CA ILE A 2 -30.21 31.01 -2.50
C ILE A 2 -29.41 31.77 -3.59
N PRO A 3 -28.11 31.54 -3.91
CA PRO A 3 -27.06 30.65 -3.35
C PRO A 3 -25.72 31.38 -3.07
N SER A 4 -24.72 30.67 -2.52
CA SER A 4 -23.31 30.91 -2.85
C SER A 4 -22.49 29.62 -2.83
N VAL A 5 -22.46 29.01 -4.01
CA VAL A 5 -21.36 28.28 -4.67
C VAL A 5 -20.03 28.18 -3.92
N GLY A 6 -19.61 26.94 -3.62
CA GLY A 6 -18.24 26.58 -3.29
C GLY A 6 -17.69 25.63 -4.36
N SER A 7 -16.72 26.13 -5.13
CA SER A 7 -16.20 25.54 -6.36
C SER A 7 -15.42 24.24 -6.14
N GLU A 8 -15.89 23.15 -6.76
CA GLU A 8 -15.19 21.88 -6.87
C GLU A 8 -13.94 22.02 -7.77
N THR A 9 -12.75 21.90 -7.21
CA THR A 9 -11.51 21.83 -7.99
C THR A 9 -11.29 20.41 -8.51
N ASN A 10 -11.92 20.08 -9.64
CA ASN A 10 -11.75 18.81 -10.36
C ASN A 10 -10.35 18.74 -11.00
N LYS A 11 -9.37 18.28 -10.23
CA LYS A 11 -7.99 18.08 -10.67
C LYS A 11 -7.91 16.80 -11.51
N LYS A 12 -8.27 16.90 -12.80
CA LYS A 12 -8.13 15.81 -13.80
C LYS A 12 -6.68 15.33 -13.88
N LYS A 13 -6.39 14.19 -13.23
CA LYS A 13 -5.08 13.50 -13.33
C LYS A 13 -4.96 12.85 -14.70
N LYS A 14 -4.05 13.37 -15.53
CA LYS A 14 -3.71 12.81 -16.85
C LYS A 14 -3.08 11.42 -16.66
N SER A 15 -3.81 10.37 -17.04
CA SER A 15 -3.37 8.97 -16.99
C SER A 15 -2.48 8.66 -18.19
N ARG A 16 -1.15 8.81 -18.02
CA ARG A 16 -0.15 8.29 -18.95
C ARG A 16 0.81 7.40 -18.17
N GLY A 17 0.63 6.08 -18.27
CA GLY A 17 1.50 5.10 -17.66
C GLY A 17 0.97 3.69 -17.87
N HIS A 18 1.84 2.79 -18.33
CA HIS A 18 1.56 1.43 -18.77
C HIS A 18 0.54 0.69 -17.87
N LYS A 19 -0.47 0.06 -18.49
CA LYS A 19 -1.53 -0.74 -17.85
C LYS A 19 -1.02 -2.07 -17.25
N TYR A 20 0.14 -2.10 -16.61
CA TYR A 20 0.41 -3.13 -15.61
C TYR A 20 -0.07 -2.57 -14.28
N GLN A 21 -1.35 -2.78 -13.98
CA GLN A 21 -2.01 -2.39 -12.74
C GLN A 21 -1.45 -3.24 -11.59
N ARG A 22 -0.22 -2.95 -11.15
CA ARG A 22 0.32 -3.52 -9.91
C ARG A 22 -0.34 -2.82 -8.74
N LYS A 23 -0.82 -3.57 -7.75
CA LYS A 23 -1.43 -3.00 -6.55
C LYS A 23 -0.32 -2.60 -5.57
N ARG A 24 -0.40 -1.37 -5.06
CA ARG A 24 0.66 -0.84 -4.18
C ARG A 24 0.43 -1.32 -2.76
N LEU A 25 1.33 -2.14 -2.25
CA LEU A 25 1.34 -2.56 -0.86
C LEU A 25 1.98 -1.48 0.01
N ARG A 26 1.23 -1.07 1.04
CA ARG A 26 1.61 0.00 1.96
C ARG A 26 1.97 -0.58 3.31
N CYS A 27 2.85 0.11 4.02
CA CYS A 27 3.19 -0.20 5.39
C CYS A 27 1.96 -0.06 6.29
N PRO A 28 1.62 -1.07 7.10
CA PRO A 28 0.51 -0.96 8.03
C PRO A 28 0.72 0.12 9.11
N LYS A 29 1.99 0.45 9.41
CA LYS A 29 2.35 1.41 10.47
C LYS A 29 2.41 2.86 10.01
N CYS A 30 2.91 3.13 8.81
CA CYS A 30 3.14 4.50 8.32
C CYS A 30 2.57 4.78 6.93
N GLU A 31 1.83 3.84 6.35
CA GLU A 31 1.21 3.90 5.02
C GLU A 31 2.18 4.14 3.85
N TYR A 32 3.49 4.19 4.12
CA TYR A 32 4.51 4.35 3.11
C TYR A 32 4.53 3.14 2.18
N ARG A 33 4.79 3.37 0.90
CA ARG A 33 4.88 2.29 -0.09
C ARG A 33 6.05 1.38 0.20
N ILE A 34 5.81 0.07 0.24
CA ILE A 34 6.85 -0.94 0.46
C ILE A 34 7.19 -1.61 -0.86
N ILE A 35 6.23 -2.34 -1.42
CA ILE A 35 6.35 -3.03 -2.69
C ILE A 35 5.08 -2.84 -3.52
N ASP A 36 5.11 -3.29 -4.76
CA ASP A 36 3.88 -3.47 -5.55
C ASP A 36 3.65 -4.96 -5.76
N GLU A 37 2.45 -5.43 -5.48
CA GLU A 37 2.01 -6.79 -5.82
C GLU A 37 1.52 -6.85 -7.27
N GLY A 38 1.72 -8.01 -7.90
CA GLY A 38 1.16 -8.30 -9.22
C GLY A 38 -0.37 -8.23 -9.20
N ILE A 39 -0.99 -8.02 -10.37
CA ILE A 39 -2.45 -7.88 -10.47
C ILE A 39 -3.22 -9.14 -10.00
N ASN A 40 -2.62 -10.31 -10.23
CA ASN A 40 -3.16 -11.61 -9.81
C ASN A 40 -2.44 -12.14 -8.57
N THR A 41 -1.73 -11.28 -7.84
CA THR A 41 -1.04 -11.66 -6.62
C THR A 41 -1.74 -11.00 -5.46
N THR A 42 -2.10 -11.80 -4.47
CA THR A 42 -2.62 -11.29 -3.20
C THR A 42 -1.63 -11.61 -2.10
N SER A 43 -1.14 -10.59 -1.41
CA SER A 43 -0.27 -10.78 -0.25
C SER A 43 -0.84 -10.11 1.00
N LEU A 44 -0.66 -10.75 2.15
CA LEU A 44 -0.87 -10.14 3.46
C LEU A 44 0.39 -9.45 3.92
N LEU A 45 0.21 -8.33 4.61
CA LEU A 45 1.27 -7.63 5.31
C LEU A 45 0.98 -7.68 6.80
N HIS A 46 2.01 -7.98 7.57
CA HIS A 46 1.96 -7.93 9.02
C HIS A 46 3.21 -7.23 9.53
N VAL A 47 3.05 -6.33 10.51
CA VAL A 47 4.21 -5.72 11.17
C VAL A 47 4.70 -6.72 12.20
N MET A 48 5.96 -7.15 12.09
CA MET A 48 6.55 -8.09 13.04
C MET A 48 6.98 -7.33 14.29
N GLU A 49 6.55 -7.78 15.46
CA GLU A 49 7.03 -7.34 16.76
C GLU A 49 7.83 -8.46 17.46
N GLU A 50 8.56 -8.11 18.52
CA GLU A 50 9.34 -9.10 19.28
C GLU A 50 8.40 -10.14 19.90
N GLY A 51 8.53 -11.40 19.47
CA GLY A 51 7.67 -12.50 19.93
C GLY A 51 6.51 -12.84 19.01
N ASP A 52 6.38 -12.18 17.85
CA ASP A 52 5.42 -12.60 16.84
C ASP A 52 5.80 -13.96 16.23
N SER A 53 4.88 -14.91 16.31
CA SER A 53 4.98 -16.24 15.68
C SER A 53 4.35 -16.28 14.29
N TRP A 54 4.13 -15.10 13.69
CA TRP A 54 3.51 -15.02 12.37
C TRP A 54 4.48 -15.48 11.27
N ASP A 55 4.12 -16.57 10.61
CA ASP A 55 4.93 -17.18 9.56
C ASP A 55 4.71 -16.46 8.20
N ALA A 56 5.68 -15.63 7.82
CA ALA A 56 5.71 -14.93 6.54
C ALA A 56 6.62 -15.63 5.52
N ASP A 57 6.26 -15.58 4.24
CA ASP A 57 7.10 -16.07 3.15
C ASP A 57 8.34 -15.19 2.94
N TYR A 58 8.17 -13.88 3.14
CA TYR A 58 9.22 -12.89 2.95
C TYR A 58 9.20 -11.87 4.07
N TYR A 59 10.37 -11.38 4.45
CA TYR A 59 10.52 -10.32 5.43
C TYR A 59 11.14 -9.10 4.76
N THR A 60 10.61 -7.92 5.05
CA THR A 60 11.17 -6.66 4.54
C THR A 60 11.09 -5.57 5.60
N LYS A 61 11.95 -4.58 5.51
CA LYS A 61 11.94 -3.42 6.42
C LYS A 61 11.35 -2.22 5.71
N CYS A 62 10.42 -1.54 6.36
CA CYS A 62 9.89 -0.29 5.82
C CYS A 62 11.01 0.76 5.76
N HIS A 63 11.22 1.35 4.59
CA HIS A 63 12.27 2.37 4.44
C HIS A 63 11.99 3.64 5.27
N ASN A 64 10.72 3.96 5.52
CA ASN A 64 10.28 5.15 6.24
C ASN A 64 10.30 4.96 7.77
N CYS A 65 9.51 4.02 8.30
CA CYS A 65 9.40 3.83 9.76
C CYS A 65 10.33 2.75 10.34
N LYS A 66 11.14 2.10 9.50
CA LYS A 66 12.11 1.04 9.87
C LYS A 66 11.51 -0.22 10.52
N SER A 67 10.19 -0.32 10.60
CA SER A 67 9.52 -1.52 11.12
C SER A 67 9.72 -2.71 10.19
N GLU A 68 9.92 -3.88 10.79
CA GLU A 68 9.98 -5.13 10.08
C GLU A 68 8.57 -5.61 9.73
N ILE A 69 8.41 -6.05 8.50
CA ILE A 69 7.12 -6.38 7.92
C ILE A 69 7.25 -7.72 7.23
N GLY A 70 6.47 -8.68 7.71
CA GLY A 70 6.28 -9.94 7.04
C GLY A 70 5.32 -9.76 5.88
N LEU A 71 5.62 -10.44 4.77
CA LEU A 71 4.76 -10.60 3.62
C LEU A 71 4.47 -12.08 3.42
N LYS A 72 3.18 -12.41 3.36
CA LYS A 72 2.72 -13.77 3.07
C LYS A 72 1.93 -13.77 1.78
N LYS A 73 2.33 -14.56 0.79
CA LYS A 73 1.61 -14.71 -0.48
C LYS A 73 0.49 -15.71 -0.27
N ILE A 74 -0.74 -15.36 -0.66
CA ILE A 74 -1.88 -16.27 -0.58
C ILE A 74 -2.19 -16.88 -1.95
N GLU A 75 -2.21 -16.07 -3.01
CA GLU A 75 -2.63 -16.48 -4.36
C GLU A 75 -1.75 -15.85 -5.44
#